data_AF-A0A0F3INL1-F1
#
_entry.id   AF-A0A0F3INL1-F1
#
_cell.length_a   1.000
_cell.length_b   1.000
_cell.length_c   1.000
_cell.angle_alpha   90.00
_cell.angle_beta   90.00
_cell.angle_gamma   90.00
#
_symmetry.space_group_name_H-M   'P 1'
#
loop_
_entity.id
_entity.type
_entity.pdbx_description
1 polymer ?
#
loop_
_entity_poly.entity_id
_entity_poly.type
_entity_poly.pdbx_seq_one_letter_code
_entity_poly.pdbx_strand_id
1 'polypeptide(L)'
;MKNSYTNDFKEQAIIKALQRGDKTLETIANELNVSCGTLKEWLKTKRKTMSTPASPKSPSNWTREERLNALIESATLKDESLNAYCRERGLFTHHLSTWKAEFITEPSVKLSDKSVLAENKQLKKELLRKDKALAETAALLVLQKKYHAFWEEKA
;
A
#
# COMPACT_ATOMS: atom_id res chain seq x y z
N MET A 1 -10.81 -5.22 -24.42
CA MET A 1 -9.39 -4.89 -24.69
C MET A 1 -9.01 -3.72 -23.79
N LYS A 2 -7.93 -3.80 -23.00
CA LYS A 2 -7.42 -2.68 -22.19
C LYS A 2 -6.58 -1.79 -23.12
N ASN A 3 -7.10 -0.65 -23.54
CA ASN A 3 -6.31 0.33 -24.27
C ASN A 3 -5.29 0.94 -23.30
N SER A 4 -4.03 0.54 -23.45
CA SER A 4 -2.93 1.15 -22.70
C SER A 4 -2.56 2.46 -23.38
N TYR A 5 -2.95 3.58 -22.78
CA TYR A 5 -2.56 4.90 -23.25
C TYR A 5 -1.15 5.23 -22.75
N THR A 6 -0.30 5.76 -23.63
CA THR A 6 1.04 6.27 -23.26
C THR A 6 0.91 7.43 -22.27
N ASN A 7 1.92 7.61 -21.41
CA ASN A 7 1.87 8.67 -20.40
C ASN A 7 1.84 10.06 -21.03
N ASP A 8 2.63 10.29 -22.07
CA ASP A 8 2.66 11.57 -22.80
C ASP A 8 1.29 11.95 -23.38
N PHE A 9 0.58 10.97 -23.95
CA PHE A 9 -0.77 11.18 -24.46
C PHE A 9 -1.75 11.54 -23.34
N LYS A 10 -1.67 10.87 -22.18
CA LYS A 10 -2.50 11.20 -21.01
C LYS A 10 -2.25 12.64 -20.56
N GLU A 11 -1.00 13.07 -20.51
CA GLU A 11 -0.65 14.43 -20.09
C GLU A 11 -1.18 15.48 -21.05
N GLN A 12 -1.01 15.28 -22.37
CA GLN A 12 -1.58 16.16 -23.38
C GLN A 12 -3.11 16.22 -23.31
N ALA A 13 -3.77 15.07 -23.13
CA ALA A 13 -5.21 15.00 -22.95
C ALA A 13 -5.69 15.78 -21.71
N ILE A 14 -4.96 15.68 -20.60
CA ILE A 14 -5.25 16.42 -19.37
C ILE A 14 -5.06 17.93 -19.58
N ILE A 15 -3.96 18.36 -20.22
CA ILE A 15 -3.70 19.78 -20.50
C ILE A 15 -4.83 20.37 -21.35
N LYS A 16 -5.20 19.68 -22.44
CA LYS A 16 -6.30 20.09 -23.31
C LYS A 16 -7.64 20.15 -22.57
N ALA A 17 -7.90 19.20 -21.66
CA ALA A 17 -9.12 19.18 -20.85
C ALA A 17 -9.16 20.27 -19.76
N LEU A 18 -8.02 20.74 -19.27
CA LEU A 18 -7.91 21.88 -18.35
C LEU A 18 -8.08 23.21 -19.09
N GLN A 19 -7.60 23.31 -20.32
CA GLN A 19 -7.65 24.51 -21.17
C GLN A 19 -8.93 24.61 -22.01
N ARG A 20 -9.98 23.86 -21.66
CA ARG A 20 -11.12 23.63 -22.54
C ARG A 20 -12.06 24.82 -22.77
N GLY A 21 -11.92 25.90 -22.00
CA GLY A 21 -12.86 27.03 -22.03
C GLY A 21 -14.30 26.55 -21.89
N ASP A 22 -15.14 26.92 -22.87
CA ASP A 22 -16.57 26.60 -22.91
C ASP A 22 -16.91 25.20 -23.42
N LYS A 23 -15.92 24.44 -23.90
CA LYS A 23 -16.15 23.06 -24.39
C LYS A 23 -16.46 22.12 -23.23
N THR A 24 -17.37 21.18 -23.45
CA THR A 24 -17.64 20.12 -22.46
C THR A 24 -16.54 19.07 -22.45
N LEU A 25 -16.38 18.37 -21.33
CA LEU A 25 -15.45 17.24 -21.22
C LEU A 25 -15.78 16.10 -22.19
N GLU A 26 -17.05 15.97 -22.55
CA GLU A 26 -17.54 14.97 -23.51
C GLU A 26 -17.07 15.28 -24.93
N THR A 27 -17.12 16.55 -25.34
CA THR A 27 -16.59 16.98 -26.64
C THR A 27 -15.10 16.69 -26.76
N ILE A 28 -14.31 16.96 -25.71
CA ILE A 28 -12.86 16.71 -25.73
C ILE A 28 -12.54 15.22 -25.72
N ALA A 29 -13.32 14.43 -24.97
CA ALA A 29 -13.19 12.98 -24.94
C ALA A 29 -13.44 12.40 -26.35
N ASN A 30 -14.46 12.88 -27.05
CA ASN A 30 -14.76 12.50 -28.43
C ASN A 30 -13.66 12.94 -29.40
N GLU A 31 -13.14 14.17 -29.30
CA GLU A 31 -12.01 14.67 -30.11
C GLU A 31 -10.75 13.82 -29.95
N LEU A 32 -10.49 13.29 -28.75
CA LEU A 32 -9.32 12.47 -28.43
C LEU A 32 -9.55 10.97 -28.61
N ASN A 33 -10.76 10.55 -29.00
CA ASN A 33 -11.18 9.16 -29.07
C ASN A 33 -10.95 8.39 -27.76
N VAL A 34 -11.23 9.05 -26.63
CA VAL A 34 -11.11 8.50 -25.27
C VAL A 34 -12.50 8.49 -24.65
N SER A 35 -12.80 7.48 -23.83
CA SER A 35 -14.04 7.50 -23.03
C SER A 35 -14.04 8.69 -22.06
N CYS A 36 -15.16 9.39 -21.97
CA CYS A 36 -15.36 10.49 -21.02
C CYS A 36 -15.05 10.07 -19.57
N GLY A 37 -15.37 8.81 -19.20
CA GLY A 37 -15.02 8.26 -17.89
C GLY A 37 -13.51 8.17 -17.65
N THR A 38 -12.76 7.75 -18.66
CA THR A 38 -11.29 7.66 -18.61
C THR A 38 -10.65 9.04 -18.48
N LEU A 39 -11.13 10.03 -19.25
CA LEU A 39 -10.64 11.40 -19.18
C LEU A 39 -10.94 12.04 -17.81
N LYS A 40 -12.13 11.79 -17.25
CA LYS A 40 -12.50 12.24 -15.89
C LYS A 40 -11.59 11.62 -14.83
N GLU A 41 -11.26 10.33 -14.94
CA GLU A 41 -10.38 9.65 -13.99
C GLU A 41 -8.94 10.18 -14.04
N TRP A 42 -8.42 10.46 -15.24
CA TRP A 42 -7.12 11.13 -15.41
C TRP A 42 -7.09 12.52 -14.79
N LEU A 43 -8.16 13.31 -14.98
CA LEU A 43 -8.29 14.64 -14.38
C LEU A 43 -8.35 14.56 -12.85
N LYS A 44 -9.10 13.60 -12.30
CA LYS A 44 -9.20 13.34 -10.86
C LYS A 44 -7.85 12.94 -10.26
N THR A 45 -7.14 12.05 -10.94
CA THR A 45 -5.79 11.60 -10.54
C THR A 45 -4.81 12.77 -10.58
N LYS A 46 -4.82 13.58 -11.65
CA LYS A 46 -3.97 14.77 -11.74
C LYS A 46 -4.31 15.80 -10.68
N ARG A 47 -5.57 16.06 -10.35
CA ARG A 47 -5.94 16.95 -9.23
C ARG A 47 -5.42 16.45 -7.89
N LYS A 48 -5.43 15.14 -7.67
CA LYS A 48 -4.85 14.53 -6.45
C LYS A 48 -3.34 14.71 -6.38
N THR A 49 -2.63 14.70 -7.52
CA THR A 49 -1.18 14.92 -7.57
C THR A 49 -0.76 16.40 -7.67
N MET A 50 -1.57 17.26 -8.29
CA MET A 50 -1.41 18.73 -8.33
C MET A 50 -1.85 19.44 -7.06
N SER A 51 -2.48 18.73 -6.13
CA SER A 51 -2.67 19.22 -4.76
C SER A 51 -1.32 19.28 -4.04
N THR A 52 -0.46 20.20 -4.47
CA THR A 52 0.67 20.73 -3.72
C THR A 52 0.14 21.64 -2.58
N PRO A 53 0.95 21.98 -1.57
CA PRO A 53 0.60 21.95 -0.14
C PRO A 53 -0.11 23.22 0.36
N ALA A 54 -1.14 23.69 -0.35
CA ALA A 54 -1.94 24.83 0.11
C ALA A 54 -3.04 24.42 1.09
N SER A 55 -3.45 23.14 1.07
CA SER A 55 -4.33 22.60 2.09
C SER A 55 -3.50 21.92 3.18
N PRO A 56 -3.75 22.23 4.47
CA PRO A 56 -3.11 21.53 5.56
C PRO A 56 -3.30 20.02 5.37
N LYS A 57 -2.20 19.27 5.26
CA LYS A 57 -2.25 17.81 5.20
C LYS A 57 -2.95 17.33 6.46
N SER A 58 -4.04 16.57 6.31
CA SER A 58 -4.68 15.90 7.44
C SER A 58 -3.62 15.11 8.22
N PRO A 59 -3.61 15.16 9.57
CA PRO A 59 -2.63 14.47 10.41
C PRO A 59 -2.43 12.98 10.05
N SER A 60 -3.45 12.32 9.50
CA SER A 60 -3.37 10.92 9.06
C SER A 60 -2.52 10.71 7.80
N ASN A 61 -2.35 11.71 6.95
CA ASN A 61 -1.58 11.63 5.70
C ASN A 61 -0.09 11.94 5.89
N TRP A 62 0.35 12.27 7.11
CA TRP A 62 1.75 12.53 7.43
C TRP A 62 2.55 11.24 7.47
N THR A 63 3.65 11.18 6.70
CA THR A 63 4.58 10.05 6.73
C THR A 63 5.35 10.01 8.05
N ARG A 64 5.93 8.85 8.42
CA ARG A 64 6.74 8.76 9.64
C ARG A 64 7.93 9.73 9.61
N GLU A 65 8.58 9.90 8.47
CA GLU A 65 9.68 10.84 8.28
C GLU A 65 9.22 12.30 8.48
N GLU A 66 8.07 12.68 7.90
CA GLU A 66 7.51 14.03 8.09
C GLU A 66 7.13 14.29 9.55
N ARG A 67 6.55 13.30 10.24
CA ARG A 67 6.23 13.40 11.67
C ARG A 67 7.49 13.58 12.52
N LEU A 68 8.56 12.85 12.20
CA LEU A 68 9.84 12.97 12.90
C LEU A 68 10.44 14.37 12.70
N ASN A 69 10.47 14.86 11.46
CA ASN A 69 10.96 16.20 11.17
C ASN A 69 10.16 17.28 11.91
N ALA A 70 8.83 17.14 11.95
CA ALA A 70 7.98 18.06 12.71
C ALA A 70 8.25 18.03 14.22
N LEU A 71 8.56 16.86 14.79
CA LEU A 71 8.95 16.74 16.19
C LEU A 71 10.31 17.38 16.47
N ILE A 72 11.27 17.26 15.54
CA ILE A 72 12.60 17.88 15.67
C ILE A 72 12.48 19.40 15.57
N GLU A 73 11.76 19.91 14.57
CA GLU A 73 11.54 21.35 14.36
C GLU A 73 10.79 22.00 15.54
N SER A 74 9.77 21.31 16.07
CA SER A 74 8.99 21.82 17.22
C SER A 74 9.69 21.67 18.57
N ALA A 75 10.80 20.93 18.66
CA ALA A 75 11.50 20.69 19.93
C ALA A 75 12.10 21.95 20.56
N THR A 76 12.44 22.96 19.75
CA THR A 76 13.01 24.24 20.21
C THR A 76 11.94 25.31 20.45
N LEU A 77 10.70 25.08 20.00
CA LEU A 77 9.59 26.01 20.10
C LEU A 77 8.84 25.85 21.43
N LYS A 78 8.29 26.95 21.97
CA LYS A 78 7.53 26.98 23.22
C LYS A 78 6.18 27.65 23.02
N ASP A 79 5.14 27.06 23.61
CA ASP A 79 3.77 27.56 23.74
C ASP A 79 3.22 28.31 22.51
N GLU A 80 3.36 29.63 22.43
CA GLU A 80 2.84 30.44 21.33
C GLU A 80 3.48 30.11 19.98
N SER A 81 4.81 29.95 19.93
CA SER A 81 5.50 29.63 18.69
C SER A 81 5.21 28.21 18.22
N LEU A 82 5.00 27.29 19.17
CA LEU A 82 4.59 25.93 18.88
C LEU A 82 3.15 25.87 18.35
N ASN A 83 2.24 26.66 18.92
CA ASN A 83 0.86 26.77 18.43
C ASN A 83 0.79 27.39 17.02
N ALA A 84 1.60 28.42 16.75
CA ALA A 84 1.71 29.03 15.43
C ALA A 84 2.22 28.02 14.40
N TYR A 85 3.32 27.33 14.71
CA TYR A 85 3.89 26.27 13.87
C TYR A 85 2.88 25.15 13.55
N CYS A 86 2.13 24.71 14.58
CA CYS A 86 1.07 23.72 14.40
C CYS A 86 -0.01 24.21 13.43
N ARG A 87 -0.48 25.45 13.56
CA ARG A 87 -1.54 26.02 12.71
C ARG A 87 -1.11 26.14 11.25
N GLU A 88 0.12 26.58 10.98
CA GLU A 88 0.66 26.66 9.61
C GLU A 88 0.67 25.31 8.89
N ARG A 89 0.83 24.22 9.65
CA ARG A 89 0.94 22.86 9.13
C ARG A 89 -0.34 22.04 9.24
N GLY A 90 -1.41 22.62 9.78
CA GLY A 90 -2.68 21.92 10.00
C GLY A 90 -2.67 20.92 11.13
N LEU A 91 -1.77 21.11 12.08
CA LEU A 91 -1.57 20.26 13.24
C LEU A 91 -2.07 20.94 14.51
N PHE A 92 -2.13 20.15 15.57
CA PHE A 92 -2.42 20.58 16.92
C PHE A 92 -1.34 20.00 17.84
N THR A 93 -1.14 20.63 18.99
CA THR A 93 -0.14 20.22 19.98
C THR A 93 -0.31 18.76 20.43
N HIS A 94 -1.56 18.30 20.57
CA HIS A 94 -1.86 16.92 20.94
C HIS A 94 -1.42 15.90 19.87
N HIS A 95 -1.33 16.28 18.60
CA HIS A 95 -0.79 15.39 17.55
C HIS A 95 0.70 15.16 17.74
N LEU A 96 1.45 16.23 18.05
CA LEU A 96 2.89 16.12 18.34
C LEU A 96 3.14 15.26 19.58
N SER A 97 2.36 15.46 20.65
CA SER A 97 2.50 14.62 21.86
C SER A 97 2.16 13.14 21.57
N THR A 98 1.13 12.89 20.77
CA THR A 98 0.74 11.53 20.37
C THR A 98 1.85 10.88 19.54
N TRP A 99 2.39 11.56 18.53
CA TRP A 99 3.48 11.03 17.71
C TRP A 99 4.74 10.79 18.52
N LYS A 100 5.08 11.70 19.44
CA LYS A 100 6.21 11.50 20.37
C LYS A 100 6.01 10.21 21.19
N ALA A 101 4.82 9.99 21.72
CA ALA A 101 4.50 8.75 22.43
C ALA A 101 4.57 7.52 21.50
N GLU A 102 4.05 7.60 20.28
CA GLU A 102 4.12 6.52 19.28
C GLU A 102 5.57 6.17 18.88
N PHE A 103 6.49 7.14 18.87
CA PHE A 103 7.91 6.91 18.60
C PHE A 103 8.66 6.31 19.80
N ILE A 104 8.27 6.67 21.03
CA ILE A 104 8.91 6.16 22.26
C ILE A 104 8.40 4.78 22.61
N THR A 105 7.10 4.55 22.42
CA THR A 105 6.50 3.24 22.66
C THR A 105 7.04 2.31 21.57
N GLU A 106 7.59 1.16 21.96
CA GLU A 106 7.95 0.15 20.96
C GLU A 106 6.75 -0.07 20.03
N PRO A 107 6.98 -0.26 18.72
CA PRO A 107 5.90 -0.56 17.82
C PRO A 107 5.25 -1.84 18.35
N SER A 108 4.16 -1.69 19.10
CA SER A 108 3.30 -2.81 19.44
C SER A 108 3.01 -3.39 18.08
N VAL A 109 3.46 -4.62 17.84
CA VAL A 109 3.20 -5.34 16.60
C VAL A 109 1.68 -5.53 16.59
N LYS A 110 0.96 -4.46 16.23
CA LYS A 110 -0.43 -4.52 15.86
C LYS A 110 -0.34 -5.35 14.61
N LEU A 111 -0.62 -6.64 14.77
CA LEU A 111 -0.77 -7.66 13.76
C LEU A 111 -1.83 -7.16 12.76
N SER A 112 -1.46 -6.20 11.92
CA SER A 112 -2.41 -5.44 11.10
C SER A 112 -2.55 -6.01 9.70
N ASP A 113 -1.79 -7.05 9.34
CA ASP A 113 -2.06 -7.79 8.12
C ASP A 113 -2.79 -9.09 8.44
N LYS A 114 -4.13 -8.98 8.56
CA LYS A 114 -5.02 -10.15 8.50
C LYS A 114 -4.72 -11.02 7.28
N SER A 115 -4.24 -10.42 6.18
CA SER A 115 -3.76 -11.12 4.99
C SER A 115 -2.55 -12.01 5.29
N VAL A 116 -1.52 -11.46 5.95
CA VAL A 116 -0.30 -12.21 6.32
C VAL A 116 -0.64 -13.34 7.30
N LEU A 117 -1.56 -13.11 8.25
CA LEU A 117 -2.02 -14.16 9.16
C LEU A 117 -2.77 -15.28 8.43
N ALA A 118 -3.64 -14.94 7.48
CA ALA A 118 -4.37 -15.90 6.67
C ALA A 118 -3.43 -16.73 5.79
N GLU A 119 -2.46 -16.07 5.14
CA GLU A 119 -1.43 -16.71 4.33
C GLU A 119 -0.58 -17.67 5.18
N ASN A 120 -0.13 -17.23 6.36
CA ASN A 120 0.65 -18.07 7.26
C ASN A 120 -0.12 -19.33 7.68
N LYS A 121 -1.42 -19.20 7.96
CA LYS A 121 -2.29 -20.34 8.29
C LYS A 121 -2.46 -21.29 7.11
N GLN A 122 -2.58 -20.76 5.90
CA GLN A 122 -2.67 -21.57 4.69
C GLN A 122 -1.37 -22.33 4.41
N LEU A 123 -0.23 -21.65 4.50
CA LEU A 123 1.09 -22.26 4.34
C LEU A 123 1.32 -23.39 5.36
N LYS A 124 0.95 -23.19 6.62
CA LYS A 124 1.03 -24.24 7.65
C LYS A 124 0.21 -25.48 7.31
N LYS A 125 -1.00 -25.31 6.77
CA LYS A 125 -1.84 -26.45 6.35
C LYS A 125 -1.23 -27.20 5.17
N GLU A 126 -0.71 -26.46 4.20
CA GLU A 126 -0.07 -27.06 3.04
C GLU A 126 1.19 -27.83 3.42
N LEU A 127 1.99 -27.28 4.33
CA LEU A 127 3.17 -27.93 4.89
C LEU A 127 2.79 -29.24 5.58
N LEU A 128 1.77 -29.24 6.46
CA LEU A 128 1.30 -30.48 7.11
C LEU A 128 0.81 -31.54 6.11
N ARG A 129 0.12 -31.13 5.04
CA ARG A 129 -0.34 -32.06 4.00
C ARG A 129 0.86 -32.67 3.24
N LYS A 130 1.86 -31.85 2.92
CA LYS A 130 3.09 -32.31 2.25
C LYS A 130 3.89 -33.24 3.14
N ASP A 131 4.05 -32.92 4.42
CA ASP A 131 4.75 -33.77 5.38
C ASP A 131 4.05 -35.11 5.58
N LYS A 132 2.71 -35.13 5.60
CA LYS A 132 1.94 -36.38 5.65
C LYS A 132 2.16 -37.25 4.41
N ALA A 133 2.06 -36.67 3.22
CA ALA A 133 2.32 -37.39 1.97
C ALA A 133 3.78 -37.88 1.89
N LEU A 134 4.73 -37.11 2.40
CA LEU A 134 6.13 -37.50 2.49
C LEU A 134 6.30 -38.69 3.46
N ALA A 135 5.65 -38.66 4.61
CA ALA A 135 5.67 -39.78 5.56
C ALA A 135 5.04 -41.06 4.97
N GLU A 136 3.93 -40.93 4.24
CA GLU A 136 3.27 -42.06 3.56
C GLU A 136 4.18 -42.68 2.48
N THR A 137 4.84 -41.85 1.66
CA THR A 137 5.80 -42.36 0.65
C THR A 137 7.02 -43.01 1.29
N ALA A 138 7.56 -42.44 2.37
CA ALA A 138 8.64 -43.06 3.14
C ALA A 138 8.24 -44.44 3.71
N ALA A 139 7.01 -44.56 4.25
CA ALA A 139 6.49 -45.84 4.75
C ALA A 139 6.36 -46.89 3.63
N LEU A 140 5.85 -46.50 2.46
CA LEU A 140 5.76 -47.39 1.30
C LEU A 140 7.13 -47.85 0.82
N LEU A 141 8.12 -46.96 0.76
CA LEU A 141 9.50 -47.32 0.38
C LEU A 141 10.13 -48.30 1.37
N VAL A 142 9.91 -48.10 2.67
CA VAL A 142 10.39 -49.04 3.71
C VAL A 142 9.70 -50.39 3.56
N LEU A 143 8.39 -50.42 3.33
CA LEU A 143 7.64 -51.66 3.14
C LEU A 143 8.12 -52.43 1.90
N GLN A 144 8.33 -51.72 0.78
CA GLN A 144 8.86 -52.30 -0.45
C GLN A 144 10.24 -52.92 -0.23
N LYS A 145 11.15 -52.21 0.45
CA LYS A 145 12.48 -52.75 0.79
C LYS A 145 12.39 -54.02 1.65
N LYS A 146 11.53 -54.04 2.66
CA LYS A 146 11.32 -55.21 3.52
C LYS A 146 10.74 -56.40 2.75
N TYR A 147 9.80 -56.14 1.83
CA TYR A 147 9.21 -57.17 0.98
C TYR A 147 10.26 -57.82 0.06
N HIS A 148 11.11 -57.03 -0.59
CA HIS A 148 12.19 -57.55 -1.42
C HIS A 148 13.19 -58.37 -0.60
N ALA A 149 13.63 -57.87 0.56
CA ALA A 149 14.55 -58.59 1.43
C ALA A 149 13.99 -59.97 1.87
N PHE A 150 12.70 -60.04 2.22
CA PHE A 150 12.06 -61.30 2.60
C PHE A 150 12.00 -62.32 1.44
N TRP A 151 11.87 -61.85 0.20
CA TRP A 151 11.86 -62.73 -0.98
C TRP A 151 13.25 -63.13 -1.45
N GLU A 152 14.26 -62.28 -1.26
CA GLU A 152 15.66 -62.62 -1.52
C GLU A 152 16.22 -63.63 -0.51
N GLU A 153 15.76 -63.58 0.75
CA GLU A 153 16.17 -64.54 1.80
C GLU A 153 15.52 -65.93 1.64
N LYS A 154 14.44 -66.03 0.86
CA LYS A 154 13.73 -67.28 0.55
C LYS A 154 14.16 -67.94 -0.78
N ALA A 155 14.90 -67.23 -1.62
CA ALA A 155 15.45 -67.73 -2.88
C ALA A 155 16.85 -68.32 -2.67
#